data_AF-A0A644WQY8-F1
#
_entry.id   AF-A0A644WQY8-F1
#
_cell.length_a   1.000
_cell.length_b   1.000
_cell.length_c   1.000
_cell.angle_alpha   90.00
_cell.angle_beta   90.00
_cell.angle_gamma   90.00
#
_symmetry.space_group_name_H-M   'P 1'
#
loop_
_entity.id
_entity.type
_entity.pdbx_description
1 polymer ?
#
loop_
_entity_poly.entity_id
_entity_poly.type
_entity_poly.pdbx_seq_one_letter_code
_entity_poly.pdbx_strand_id
1 'polypeptide(L)'
;MKKIAKIFVFILPILIFSFIAYYLKGYRIELVQNGITLSPETECKYWCLESIVISLATFPIAIYLIGWANSFSDWANKKVSNLLGVYGWSLVPSPWMLRIFGIVIILVEFWAFTSNCNCR
;
A
#
# COMPACT_ATOMS: atom_id res chain seq x y z
N MET A 1 3.18 20.70 17.14
CA MET A 1 1.96 19.84 17.22
C MET A 1 1.25 19.57 15.88
N LYS A 2 1.12 20.53 14.94
CA LYS A 2 0.43 20.32 13.64
C LYS A 2 1.01 19.24 12.68
N LYS A 3 2.26 18.78 12.89
CA LYS A 3 2.92 17.76 12.03
C LYS A 3 2.52 16.32 12.38
N ILE A 4 2.25 16.03 13.66
CA ILE A 4 1.93 14.67 14.14
C ILE A 4 0.52 14.25 13.68
N ALA A 5 -0.45 15.17 13.73
CA ALA A 5 -1.81 14.90 13.27
C ALA A 5 -1.89 14.49 11.80
N LYS A 6 -1.03 15.06 10.94
CA LYS A 6 -0.98 14.69 9.51
C LYS A 6 -0.54 13.24 9.33
N ILE A 7 0.48 12.79 10.06
CA ILE A 7 0.96 11.41 10.01
C ILE A 7 -0.14 10.45 10.48
N PHE A 8 -0.83 10.79 11.56
CA PHE A 8 -1.92 9.97 12.09
C PHE A 8 -3.09 9.81 11.09
N VAL A 9 -3.44 10.89 10.36
CA VAL A 9 -4.48 10.85 9.31
C VAL A 9 -4.10 9.92 8.15
N PHE A 10 -2.81 9.71 7.88
CA PHE A 10 -2.36 8.74 6.86
C PHE A 10 -2.26 7.31 7.40
N ILE A 11 -1.81 7.12 8.64
CA ILE A 11 -1.63 5.78 9.23
C ILE A 11 -2.98 5.14 9.58
N LEU A 12 -3.95 5.92 10.06
CA LEU A 12 -5.23 5.40 10.52
C LEU A 12 -6.01 4.65 9.42
N PRO A 13 -6.18 5.17 8.18
CA PRO A 13 -6.79 4.42 7.09
C PRO A 13 -6.06 3.12 6.76
N ILE A 14 -4.72 3.13 6.75
CA ILE A 14 -3.91 1.94 6.47
C ILE A 14 -4.19 0.85 7.50
N LEU A 15 -4.22 1.20 8.78
CA LEU A 15 -4.54 0.26 9.85
C LEU A 15 -5.97 -0.28 9.75
N ILE A 16 -6.95 0.58 9.45
CA ILE A 16 -8.35 0.18 9.29
C ILE A 16 -8.50 -0.80 8.12
N PHE A 17 -7.96 -0.47 6.94
CA PHE A 17 -8.07 -1.35 5.77
C PHE A 17 -7.28 -2.66 5.95
N SER A 18 -6.10 -2.61 6.58
CA SER A 18 -5.33 -3.82 6.92
C SER A 18 -6.11 -4.74 7.86
N PHE A 19 -6.81 -4.16 8.85
CA PHE A 19 -7.67 -4.91 9.77
C PHE A 19 -8.86 -5.55 9.03
N ILE A 20 -9.51 -4.81 8.12
CA ILE A 20 -10.62 -5.33 7.30
C ILE A 20 -10.15 -6.49 6.41
N ALA A 21 -9.02 -6.34 5.71
CA ALA A 21 -8.47 -7.40 4.88
C ALA A 21 -8.14 -8.66 5.70
N TYR A 22 -7.52 -8.48 6.87
CA TYR A 22 -7.24 -9.58 7.80
C TYR A 22 -8.52 -10.27 8.28
N TYR A 23 -9.56 -9.50 8.62
CA TYR A 23 -10.85 -10.04 9.06
C TYR A 23 -11.54 -10.84 7.95
N LEU A 24 -11.59 -10.32 6.72
CA LEU A 24 -12.15 -11.03 5.56
C LEU A 24 -11.44 -12.36 5.31
N LYS A 25 -10.11 -12.38 5.42
CA LYS A 25 -9.30 -13.59 5.29
C LYS A 25 -9.63 -14.60 6.40
N GLY A 26 -9.75 -14.15 7.65
CA GLY A 26 -10.14 -14.98 8.78
C GLY A 26 -11.52 -15.60 8.61
N TYR A 27 -12.51 -14.80 8.21
CA TYR A 27 -13.88 -15.25 7.97
C TYR A 27 -13.96 -16.32 6.88
N ARG A 28 -13.20 -16.17 5.78
CA ARG A 28 -13.11 -17.20 4.74
C ARG A 28 -12.54 -18.51 5.27
N ILE A 29 -11.47 -18.46 6.06
CA ILE A 29 -10.86 -19.66 6.66
C ILE A 29 -11.87 -20.38 7.57
N GLU A 30 -12.63 -19.63 8.37
CA GLU A 30 -13.66 -20.17 9.25
C GLU A 30 -14.79 -20.87 8.46
N LEU A 31 -15.27 -20.26 7.36
CA LEU A 31 -16.28 -20.88 6.49
C LEU A 31 -15.80 -22.22 5.93
N VAL A 32 -14.56 -22.29 5.45
CA VAL A 32 -13.97 -23.52 4.91
C VAL A 32 -13.78 -24.58 6.00
N GLN A 33 -13.33 -24.19 7.20
CA GLN A 33 -13.20 -25.09 8.35
C GLN A 33 -14.54 -25.68 8.80
N ASN A 34 -15.62 -24.90 8.67
CA ASN A 34 -17.00 -25.35 8.95
C ASN A 34 -17.63 -26.16 7.81
N GLY A 35 -16.87 -26.52 6.76
CA GLY A 35 -17.34 -27.32 5.64
C GLY A 35 -18.24 -26.56 4.66
N ILE A 36 -18.33 -25.22 4.79
CA ILE A 36 -19.10 -24.38 3.87
C ILE A 36 -18.25 -24.18 2.60
N THR A 37 -18.64 -24.88 1.53
CA THR A 37 -18.03 -24.69 0.22
C THR A 37 -18.69 -23.49 -0.46
N LEU A 38 -17.91 -22.45 -0.71
CA LEU A 38 -18.37 -21.28 -1.46
C LEU A 38 -18.48 -21.64 -2.94
N SER A 39 -19.48 -21.11 -3.64
CA SER A 39 -19.51 -21.22 -5.11
C SER A 39 -18.31 -20.46 -5.71
N PRO A 40 -17.81 -20.84 -6.90
CA PRO A 40 -16.73 -20.13 -7.57
C PRO A 40 -17.02 -18.62 -7.73
N GLU A 41 -18.28 -18.26 -7.99
CA GLU A 41 -18.72 -16.87 -8.08
C GLU A 41 -18.61 -16.14 -6.73
N THR A 42 -18.98 -16.79 -5.64
CA THR A 42 -18.87 -16.19 -4.30
C THR A 42 -17.40 -16.08 -3.88
N GLU A 43 -16.57 -17.08 -4.14
CA GLU A 43 -15.13 -16.99 -3.90
C GLU A 43 -14.53 -15.81 -4.66
N CYS A 44 -14.85 -15.67 -5.95
CA CYS A 44 -14.42 -14.53 -6.74
C CYS A 44 -14.79 -13.18 -6.08
N LYS A 45 -16.04 -13.01 -5.65
CA LYS A 45 -16.48 -11.78 -4.97
C LYS A 45 -15.67 -11.49 -3.72
N TYR A 46 -15.28 -12.53 -2.96
CA TYR A 46 -14.38 -12.38 -1.80
C TYR A 46 -12.99 -11.89 -2.20
N TRP A 47 -12.35 -12.53 -3.19
CA TRP A 47 -11.02 -12.13 -3.67
C TRP A 47 -11.02 -10.71 -4.25
N CYS A 48 -12.08 -10.36 -4.99
CA CYS A 48 -12.28 -9.01 -5.51
C CYS A 48 -12.45 -7.99 -4.37
N LEU A 49 -13.27 -8.30 -3.35
CA LEU A 49 -13.45 -7.43 -2.19
C LEU A 49 -12.14 -7.24 -1.40
N GLU A 50 -11.38 -8.30 -1.16
CA GLU A 50 -10.07 -8.24 -0.53
C GLU A 50 -9.12 -7.34 -1.33
N SER A 51 -9.10 -7.47 -2.65
CA SER A 51 -8.28 -6.66 -3.55
C SER A 51 -8.66 -5.18 -3.54
N ILE A 52 -9.96 -4.86 -3.45
CA ILE A 52 -10.45 -3.48 -3.28
C ILE A 52 -9.91 -2.89 -1.98
N VAL A 53 -10.02 -3.62 -0.87
CA VAL A 53 -9.59 -3.15 0.44
C VAL A 53 -8.09 -2.90 0.46
N ILE A 54 -7.29 -3.81 -0.10
CA ILE A 54 -5.84 -3.64 -0.21
C ILE A 54 -5.50 -2.41 -1.08
N SER A 55 -6.14 -2.29 -2.25
CA SER A 55 -5.95 -1.13 -3.14
C SER A 55 -6.27 0.18 -2.41
N LEU A 56 -7.40 0.27 -1.70
CA LEU A 56 -7.76 1.46 -0.94
C LEU A 56 -6.74 1.82 0.16
N ALA A 57 -6.00 0.84 0.68
CA ALA A 57 -4.90 1.09 1.61
C ALA A 57 -3.62 1.56 0.90
N THR A 58 -3.28 0.98 -0.25
CA THR A 58 -2.01 1.19 -0.95
C THR A 58 -2.02 2.45 -1.83
N PHE A 59 -3.15 2.82 -2.43
CA PHE A 59 -3.27 4.01 -3.29
C PHE A 59 -2.93 5.33 -2.57
N PRO A 60 -3.44 5.62 -1.37
CA PRO A 60 -3.07 6.83 -0.63
C PRO A 60 -1.58 6.87 -0.28
N ILE A 61 -0.96 5.71 0.01
CA ILE A 61 0.49 5.59 0.25
C ILE A 61 1.25 5.95 -1.02
N ALA A 62 0.87 5.39 -2.16
CA ALA A 62 1.53 5.66 -3.43
C ALA A 62 1.41 7.14 -3.83
N ILE A 63 0.22 7.74 -3.69
CA ILE A 63 0.00 9.18 -3.93
C ILE A 63 0.83 10.02 -2.96
N TYR A 64 0.87 9.63 -1.68
CA TYR A 64 1.69 10.30 -0.68
C TYR A 64 3.17 10.23 -1.05
N LEU A 65 3.69 9.08 -1.45
CA LEU A 65 5.08 8.89 -1.91
C LEU A 65 5.40 9.76 -3.13
N ILE A 66 4.48 9.83 -4.11
CA ILE A 66 4.64 10.68 -5.30
C ILE A 66 4.67 12.17 -4.90
N GLY A 67 3.74 12.60 -4.05
CA GLY A 67 3.62 13.99 -3.60
C GLY A 67 4.74 14.44 -2.66
N TRP A 68 5.31 13.52 -1.88
CA TRP A 68 6.43 13.79 -0.97
C TRP A 68 7.81 13.54 -1.57
N ALA A 69 7.92 12.98 -2.77
CA ALA A 69 9.21 12.58 -3.36
C ALA A 69 10.27 13.70 -3.32
N ASN A 70 9.88 14.95 -3.59
CA ASN A 70 10.78 16.10 -3.52
C ASN A 70 11.19 16.43 -2.08
N SER A 71 10.21 16.62 -1.19
CA SER A 71 10.44 16.96 0.22
C SER A 71 11.21 15.88 0.98
N PHE A 72 10.94 14.62 0.66
CA PHE A 72 11.63 13.46 1.21
C PHE A 72 13.06 13.39 0.68
N SER A 73 13.28 13.57 -0.62
CA SER A 73 14.64 13.60 -1.17
C SER A 73 15.46 14.73 -0.58
N ASP A 74 14.89 15.92 -0.37
CA ASP A 74 15.61 17.05 0.25
C ASP A 74 15.93 16.78 1.73
N TRP A 75 14.97 16.24 2.47
CA TRP A 75 15.17 15.86 3.87
C TRP A 75 16.19 14.73 4.01
N ALA A 76 16.07 13.68 3.20
CA ALA A 76 16.96 12.55 3.16
C ALA A 76 18.35 13.01 2.73
N ASN A 77 18.48 13.79 1.66
CA ASN A 77 19.77 14.38 1.29
C ASN A 77 20.38 15.15 2.45
N LYS A 78 19.65 16.01 3.16
CA LYS A 78 20.21 16.77 4.31
C LYS A 78 20.60 15.90 5.51
N LYS A 79 19.79 14.90 5.86
CA LYS A 79 20.02 14.06 7.05
C LYS A 79 20.98 12.90 6.79
N VAL A 80 20.82 12.26 5.64
CA VAL A 80 21.62 11.13 5.19
C VAL A 80 22.97 11.59 4.68
N SER A 81 23.13 12.74 4.01
CA SER A 81 24.49 13.24 3.64
C SER A 81 25.37 13.54 4.85
N ASN A 82 24.80 14.04 5.96
CA ASN A 82 25.55 14.23 7.20
C ASN A 82 25.99 12.91 7.85
N LEU A 83 25.23 11.83 7.62
CA LEU A 83 25.52 10.49 8.14
C LEU A 83 26.41 9.66 7.21
N LEU A 84 26.19 9.76 5.90
CA LEU A 84 26.93 9.04 4.85
C LEU A 84 28.15 9.81 4.36
N GLY A 85 28.28 11.11 4.62
CA GLY A 85 29.54 11.84 4.44
C GLY A 85 30.68 11.27 5.29
N VAL A 86 30.34 10.53 6.36
CA VAL A 86 31.27 9.73 7.18
C VAL A 86 31.71 8.44 6.45
N TYR A 87 30.89 7.92 5.52
CA TYR A 87 31.11 6.61 4.86
C TYR A 87 31.26 6.67 3.33
N GLY A 88 31.15 7.85 2.71
CA GLY A 88 31.35 8.08 1.26
C GLY A 88 30.22 7.58 0.33
N TRP A 89 29.02 7.27 0.84
CA TRP A 89 27.94 6.70 0.04
C TRP A 89 26.86 7.75 -0.30
N SER A 90 26.45 7.83 -1.56
CA SER A 90 25.39 8.72 -2.05
C SER A 90 24.35 7.89 -2.78
N LEU A 91 23.50 7.18 -2.03
CA LEU A 91 22.43 6.34 -2.59
C LEU A 91 21.05 6.79 -2.07
N VAL A 92 20.82 8.11 -1.99
CA VAL A 92 19.47 8.63 -1.86
C VAL A 92 18.82 8.56 -3.24
N PRO A 93 17.75 7.76 -3.44
CA PRO A 93 17.09 7.67 -4.74
C PRO A 93 16.57 9.05 -5.13
N SER A 94 16.78 9.42 -6.41
CA SER A 94 16.32 10.72 -6.90
C SER A 94 14.80 10.85 -6.76
N PRO A 95 14.27 12.08 -6.61
CA PRO A 95 12.82 12.30 -6.55
C PRO A 95 12.07 11.68 -7.73
N TRP A 96 12.72 11.65 -8.91
CA TRP A 96 12.15 11.06 -10.11
C TRP A 96 12.00 9.54 -10.01
N MET A 97 13.01 8.84 -9.46
CA MET A 97 12.92 7.40 -9.17
C MET A 97 11.80 7.06 -8.18
N LEU A 98 11.63 7.87 -7.13
CA LEU A 98 10.56 7.68 -6.14
C LEU A 98 9.16 7.85 -6.75
N ARG A 99 8.99 8.79 -7.69
CA ARG A 99 7.72 8.97 -8.42
C ARG A 99 7.42 7.78 -9.32
N ILE A 100 8.39 7.29 -10.08
CA ILE A 100 8.23 6.10 -10.92
C ILE A 100 7.86 4.90 -10.07
N PHE A 101 8.54 4.70 -8.95
CA PHE A 101 8.22 3.62 -8.03
C PHE A 101 6.77 3.71 -7.53
N GLY A 102 6.30 4.90 -7.14
CA GLY A 102 4.89 5.11 -6.77
C GLY A 102 3.91 4.81 -7.90
N ILE A 103 4.21 5.20 -9.15
CA ILE A 103 3.38 4.90 -10.33
C ILE A 103 3.35 3.39 -10.60
N VAL A 104 4.50 2.71 -10.49
CA VAL A 104 4.60 1.26 -10.69
C VAL A 104 3.74 0.52 -9.65
N ILE A 105 3.77 0.94 -8.38
CA ILE A 105 2.88 0.38 -7.34
C ILE A 105 1.41 0.52 -7.78
N ILE A 106 0.99 1.72 -8.20
CA ILE A 106 -0.40 1.96 -8.65
C ILE A 106 -0.77 1.03 -9.81
N LEU A 107 0.10 0.86 -10.79
CA LEU A 107 -0.16 0.00 -11.95
C LEU A 107 -0.27 -1.48 -11.57
N VAL A 108 0.62 -1.96 -10.68
CA VAL A 108 0.61 -3.35 -10.19
C VAL A 108 -0.65 -3.61 -9.37
N GLU A 109 -1.01 -2.71 -8.47
CA GLU A 109 -2.23 -2.81 -7.65
C GLU A 109 -3.49 -2.77 -8.53
N PHE A 110 -3.54 -1.88 -9.52
CA PHE A 110 -4.66 -1.81 -10.48
C PHE A 110 -4.78 -3.07 -11.33
N TRP A 111 -3.65 -3.64 -11.76
CA TRP A 111 -3.63 -4.89 -12.52
C TRP A 111 -4.06 -6.09 -11.66
N ALA A 112 -3.59 -6.17 -10.41
CA ALA A 112 -4.02 -7.19 -9.46
C ALA A 112 -5.52 -7.08 -9.16
N PHE A 113 -6.02 -5.86 -8.95
CA PHE A 113 -7.44 -5.57 -8.78
C PHE A 113 -8.28 -6.06 -9.97
N THR A 114 -7.92 -5.64 -11.19
CA THR A 114 -8.66 -6.02 -12.40
C THR A 114 -8.62 -7.52 -12.66
N SER A 115 -7.51 -8.19 -12.36
CA SER A 115 -7.37 -9.65 -12.53
C SER A 115 -8.23 -10.43 -11.53
N ASN A 116 -8.31 -9.99 -10.28
CA ASN A 116 -9.10 -10.63 -9.23
C ASN A 116 -10.61 -10.32 -9.34
N CYS A 117 -10.98 -9.23 -10.02
CA CYS A 117 -12.39 -8.82 -10.19
C CYS A 117 -12.99 -9.17 -11.55
N ASN A 118 -12.20 -9.57 -12.56
CA ASN A 118 -12.68 -10.02 -13.86
C ASN A 118 -12.91 -11.54 -13.90
N CYS A 119 -13.59 -12.08 -12.90
CA CYS A 119 -14.01 -13.47 -12.96
C CYS A 119 -15.05 -13.65 -14.07
N ARG A 120 -14.62 -14.30 -15.14
CA ARG A 120 -15.52 -15.02 -16.04
C ARG A 120 -15.67 -16.46 -15.55
#